data_AF-A0AA88YC61-F1
#
_entry.id   AF-A0AA88YC61-F1
#
_cell.length_a   1.000
_cell.length_b   1.000
_cell.length_c   1.000
_cell.angle_alpha   90.00
_cell.angle_beta   90.00
_cell.angle_gamma   90.00
#
_symmetry.space_group_name_H-M   'P 1'
#
loop_
_entity.id
_entity.type
_entity.pdbx_description
1 polymer ?
#
loop_
_entity_poly.entity_id
_entity_poly.type
_entity_poly.pdbx_seq_one_letter_code
_entity_poly.pdbx_strand_id
1 'polypeptide(L)'
;MNWIPFLERLCEEMGFLSDAAKLFAKNCQDLHKSWKLLLIFHTAALRKLVSPYVRHCIANKIQPSPKEFLQYSHTDYIKNPTKKYFMDQVFRFSQGIINFRMAVRRNNAMLLNSAKFMTKELFYARTHPKYQQIELYDHMQYLKMPVQVRQLNDMFISITTSGNMSTGEDFDFVLKEKNKELKQWITSGIPTDSIWQQICRINHILEKIKQTTFKLFGIHSSQTSPKKLDLEDAINAFRAVLRKAKYFDESKASHLSLKGQELDSDLVNFIEKATLKRSYYLKTSILQEELEDLPHMSQPVAITKEERESLEDTKNKTKSMIENEILYLMDNLVEEQVKQNFLEQYRKQVKGKRKAEYI
;
A
#
# COMPACT_ATOMS: atom_id res chain seq x y z
N MET A 1 2.98 2.42 -0.43
CA MET A 1 3.00 3.78 0.19
C MET A 1 4.36 4.40 -0.09
N ASN A 2 4.42 5.72 -0.28
CA ASN A 2 5.68 6.35 -0.69
C ASN A 2 6.68 6.40 0.46
N TRP A 3 7.92 6.00 0.16
CA TRP A 3 9.00 5.87 1.13
C TRP A 3 9.57 7.23 1.57
N ILE A 4 9.98 8.03 0.59
CA ILE A 4 10.69 9.31 0.74
C ILE A 4 9.90 10.35 1.56
N PRO A 5 8.59 10.56 1.33
CA PRO A 5 7.90 11.66 1.99
C PRO A 5 7.87 11.53 3.53
N PHE A 6 7.77 10.30 4.07
CA PHE A 6 7.60 10.11 5.51
C PHE A 6 8.13 8.78 6.10
N LEU A 7 8.09 7.67 5.38
CA LEU A 7 8.45 6.36 5.96
C LEU A 7 9.94 6.23 6.24
N GLU A 8 10.78 6.84 5.40
CA GLU A 8 12.22 6.83 5.61
C GLU A 8 12.59 7.44 6.96
N ARG A 9 12.03 8.61 7.28
CA ARG A 9 12.29 9.27 8.56
C ARG A 9 11.73 8.48 9.74
N LEU A 10 10.55 7.87 9.59
CA LEU A 10 10.03 6.95 10.60
C LEU A 10 11.01 5.80 10.87
N CYS A 11 11.57 5.18 9.83
CA CYS A 11 12.47 4.05 10.00
C CYS A 11 13.76 4.45 10.73
N GLU A 12 14.32 5.62 10.44
CA GLU A 12 15.47 6.16 11.19
C GLU A 12 15.16 6.30 12.68
N GLU A 13 13.98 6.83 13.02
CA GLU A 13 13.53 7.02 14.40
C GLU A 13 13.27 5.69 15.11
N MET A 14 13.01 4.63 14.36
CA MET A 14 12.87 3.26 14.87
C MET A 14 14.20 2.48 14.89
N GLY A 15 15.33 3.14 14.62
CA GLY A 15 16.67 2.58 14.71
C GLY A 15 17.26 2.00 13.42
N PHE A 16 16.57 2.12 12.28
CA PHE A 16 17.10 1.71 10.97
C PHE A 16 17.99 2.80 10.38
N LEU A 17 19.23 2.90 10.88
CA LEU A 17 20.13 4.02 10.57
C LEU A 17 20.98 3.80 9.30
N SER A 18 21.45 2.58 9.04
CA SER A 18 22.27 2.28 7.86
C SER A 18 21.42 2.12 6.60
N ASP A 19 22.02 2.36 5.41
CA ASP A 19 21.31 2.20 4.13
C ASP A 19 20.84 0.76 3.91
N ALA A 20 21.63 -0.22 4.34
CA ALA A 20 21.24 -1.63 4.33
C ALA A 20 20.01 -1.89 5.22
N ALA A 21 19.97 -1.31 6.42
CA ALA A 21 18.82 -1.44 7.33
C ALA A 21 17.57 -0.73 6.78
N LYS A 22 17.74 0.45 6.17
CA LYS A 22 16.65 1.17 5.48
C LYS A 22 16.12 0.37 4.30
N LEU A 23 17.00 -0.24 3.50
CA LEU A 23 16.61 -1.07 2.37
C LEU A 23 15.89 -2.34 2.85
N PHE A 24 16.37 -2.96 3.93
CA PHE A 24 15.72 -4.09 4.59
C PHE A 24 14.26 -3.75 5.00
N ALA A 25 14.06 -2.59 5.62
CA ALA A 25 12.74 -2.10 6.02
C ALA A 25 11.86 -1.73 4.81
N LYS A 26 12.42 -1.00 3.82
CA LYS A 26 11.73 -0.58 2.59
C LYS A 26 11.21 -1.76 1.78
N ASN A 27 12.00 -2.83 1.70
CA ASN A 27 11.65 -4.05 0.97
C ASN A 27 10.77 -5.02 1.78
N CYS A 28 10.40 -4.64 3.00
CA CYS A 28 9.59 -5.44 3.91
C CYS A 28 10.12 -6.86 4.15
N GLN A 29 11.45 -7.04 4.22
CA GLN A 29 12.07 -8.37 4.35
C GLN A 29 11.64 -9.12 5.62
N ASP A 30 11.32 -8.39 6.69
CA ASP A 30 10.67 -8.92 7.90
C ASP A 30 9.23 -8.39 7.98
N LEU A 31 8.26 -9.27 7.72
CA LEU A 31 6.84 -8.93 7.73
C LEU A 31 6.36 -8.45 9.11
N HIS A 32 6.91 -8.97 10.21
CA HIS A 32 6.53 -8.56 11.55
C HIS A 32 7.01 -7.15 11.85
N LYS A 33 8.27 -6.83 11.55
CA LYS A 33 8.81 -5.47 11.70
C LYS A 33 8.11 -4.47 10.79
N SER A 34 7.88 -4.84 9.53
CA SER A 34 7.19 -4.00 8.55
C SER A 34 5.76 -3.68 8.98
N TRP A 35 5.06 -4.67 9.56
CA TRP A 35 3.74 -4.44 10.14
C TRP A 35 3.78 -3.50 11.34
N LYS A 36 4.76 -3.64 12.24
CA LYS A 36 4.94 -2.71 13.37
C LYS A 36 5.15 -1.28 12.86
N LEU A 37 6.01 -1.10 11.86
CA LEU A 37 6.24 0.21 11.23
C LEU A 37 4.96 0.80 10.64
N LEU A 38 4.17 -0.02 9.93
CA LEU A 38 2.87 0.41 9.39
C LEU A 38 1.90 0.86 10.49
N LEU A 39 1.79 0.09 11.59
CA LEU A 39 0.92 0.44 12.71
C LEU A 39 1.38 1.73 13.41
N ILE A 40 2.69 1.86 13.66
CA ILE A 40 3.27 3.08 14.25
C ILE A 40 2.95 4.29 13.35
N PHE A 41 3.25 4.18 12.05
CA PHE A 41 2.94 5.21 11.06
C PHE A 41 1.46 5.60 11.12
N HIS A 42 0.57 4.63 10.92
CA HIS A 42 -0.86 4.83 10.82
C HIS A 42 -1.42 5.49 12.08
N THR A 43 -1.17 4.92 13.25
CA THR A 43 -1.74 5.41 14.51
C THR A 43 -1.19 6.78 14.90
N ALA A 44 0.12 7.01 14.73
CA ALA A 44 0.73 8.31 15.00
C ALA A 44 0.18 9.40 14.07
N ALA A 45 0.09 9.10 12.77
CA ALA A 45 -0.43 9.99 11.75
C ALA A 45 -1.91 10.32 12.00
N LEU A 46 -2.75 9.30 12.21
CA LEU A 46 -4.17 9.46 12.50
C LEU A 46 -4.40 10.35 13.73
N ARG A 47 -3.69 10.07 14.83
CA ARG A 47 -3.77 10.90 16.05
C ARG A 47 -3.34 12.35 15.80
N LYS A 48 -2.46 12.62 14.84
CA LYS A 48 -2.06 13.99 14.49
C LYS A 48 -3.06 14.69 13.60
N LEU A 49 -3.63 14.00 12.63
CA LEU A 49 -4.61 14.55 11.69
C LEU A 49 -5.96 14.84 12.37
N VAL A 50 -6.38 13.98 13.30
CA VAL A 50 -7.67 14.11 14.00
C VAL A 50 -7.60 15.08 15.19
N SER A 51 -6.42 15.29 15.78
CA SER A 51 -6.27 16.11 16.99
C SER A 51 -6.78 17.56 16.86
N PRO A 52 -6.59 18.29 15.75
CA PRO A 52 -7.13 19.65 15.60
C PRO A 52 -8.66 19.67 15.69
N TYR A 53 -9.32 18.75 15.00
CA TYR A 53 -10.77 18.62 15.05
C TYR A 53 -11.28 18.27 16.45
N VAL A 54 -10.65 17.32 17.13
CA VAL A 54 -11.02 16.96 18.51
C VAL A 54 -10.87 18.15 19.46
N ARG A 55 -9.79 18.95 19.32
CA ARG A 55 -9.62 20.18 20.10
C ARG A 55 -10.69 21.22 19.78
N HIS A 56 -11.06 21.37 18.52
CA HIS A 56 -12.16 22.23 18.10
C HIS A 56 -13.49 21.79 18.73
N CYS A 57 -13.81 20.50 18.72
CA CYS A 57 -14.98 19.94 19.39
C CYS A 57 -14.98 20.22 20.90
N ILE A 58 -13.84 20.01 21.57
CA ILE A 58 -13.69 20.28 23.01
C ILE A 58 -13.90 21.77 23.31
N ALA A 59 -13.26 22.66 22.56
CA ALA A 59 -13.35 24.11 22.77
C ALA A 59 -14.78 24.63 22.57
N ASN A 60 -15.50 24.08 21.60
CA ASN A 60 -16.87 24.48 21.27
C ASN A 60 -17.95 23.61 21.95
N LYS A 61 -17.56 22.64 22.79
CA LYS A 61 -18.47 21.67 23.45
C LYS A 61 -19.37 20.90 22.48
N ILE A 62 -18.86 20.57 21.30
CA ILE A 62 -19.56 19.80 20.26
C ILE A 62 -19.15 18.32 20.40
N GLN A 63 -20.10 17.40 20.20
CA GLN A 63 -19.79 15.97 20.18
C GLN A 63 -19.05 15.60 18.88
N PRO A 64 -17.88 14.94 18.94
CA PRO A 64 -17.17 14.57 17.72
C PRO A 64 -17.96 13.58 16.86
N SER A 65 -18.22 13.95 15.60
CA SER A 65 -18.78 13.05 14.58
C SER A 65 -17.79 12.79 13.43
N PRO A 66 -17.72 11.57 12.87
CA PRO A 66 -16.93 11.30 11.66
C PRO A 66 -17.37 12.14 10.44
N LYS A 67 -18.67 12.36 10.29
CA LYS A 67 -19.21 13.16 9.17
C LYS A 67 -18.73 14.62 9.25
N GLU A 68 -18.81 15.19 10.44
CA GLU A 68 -18.35 16.55 10.71
C GLU A 68 -16.82 16.65 10.65
N PHE A 69 -16.08 15.60 11.03
CA PHE A 69 -14.63 15.55 10.82
C PHE A 69 -14.27 15.64 9.33
N LEU A 70 -14.99 14.93 8.46
CA LEU A 70 -14.76 15.00 7.01
C LEU A 70 -15.06 16.42 6.50
N GLN A 71 -16.15 17.04 6.94
CA GLN A 71 -16.47 18.43 6.57
C GLN A 71 -15.42 19.42 7.07
N TYR A 72 -14.98 19.28 8.32
CA TYR A 72 -13.92 20.09 8.93
C TYR A 72 -12.58 19.91 8.20
N SER A 73 -12.22 18.68 7.88
CA SER A 73 -10.99 18.41 7.14
C SER A 73 -11.05 18.93 5.71
N HIS A 74 -12.22 18.96 5.06
CA HIS A 74 -12.41 19.57 3.73
C HIS A 74 -12.09 21.05 3.65
N THR A 75 -12.45 21.85 4.66
CA THR A 75 -12.10 23.28 4.69
C THR A 75 -10.61 23.51 4.96
N ASP A 76 -9.97 22.55 5.64
CA ASP A 76 -8.55 22.55 6.02
C ASP A 76 -7.65 21.97 4.89
N TYR A 77 -8.17 21.02 4.08
CA TYR A 77 -7.48 20.40 2.94
C TYR A 77 -7.11 21.37 1.84
N ILE A 78 -7.97 22.35 1.58
CA ILE A 78 -7.77 23.33 0.51
C ILE A 78 -6.53 24.19 0.80
N LYS A 79 -6.15 24.33 2.07
CA LYS A 79 -5.08 25.24 2.50
C LYS A 79 -3.68 24.62 2.49
N ASN A 80 -3.56 23.30 2.63
CA ASN A 80 -2.24 22.64 2.75
C ASN A 80 -2.14 21.37 1.87
N PRO A 81 -1.40 21.43 0.75
CA PRO A 81 -1.21 20.30 -0.16
C PRO A 81 -0.55 19.07 0.50
N THR A 82 0.40 19.29 1.41
CA THR A 82 1.05 18.22 2.18
C THR A 82 0.06 17.48 3.05
N LYS A 83 -0.87 18.21 3.68
CA LYS A 83 -1.90 17.62 4.53
C LYS A 83 -2.91 16.80 3.72
N LYS A 84 -3.34 17.29 2.55
CA LYS A 84 -4.20 16.54 1.61
C LYS A 84 -3.54 15.21 1.25
N TYR A 85 -2.34 15.27 0.68
CA TYR A 85 -1.60 14.06 0.29
C TYR A 85 -1.39 13.10 1.47
N PHE A 86 -1.01 13.61 2.64
CA PHE A 86 -0.75 12.79 3.81
C PHE A 86 -2.03 12.12 4.34
N MET A 87 -3.19 12.78 4.26
CA MET A 87 -4.47 12.14 4.60
C MET A 87 -4.83 11.00 3.66
N ASP A 88 -4.59 11.15 2.35
CA ASP A 88 -4.77 10.04 1.40
C ASP A 88 -3.90 8.84 1.76
N GLN A 89 -2.62 9.09 2.09
CA GLN A 89 -1.71 8.02 2.51
C GLN A 89 -2.19 7.30 3.79
N VAL A 90 -2.80 8.02 4.72
CA VAL A 90 -3.23 7.48 6.00
C VAL A 90 -4.61 6.81 5.89
N PHE A 91 -5.65 7.58 5.54
CA PHE A 91 -7.04 7.15 5.56
C PHE A 91 -7.40 6.18 4.44
N ARG A 92 -6.71 6.27 3.30
CA ARG A 92 -6.94 5.36 2.18
C ARG A 92 -5.96 4.20 2.19
N PHE A 93 -4.67 4.48 2.08
CA PHE A 93 -3.69 3.42 1.84
C PHE A 93 -3.31 2.65 3.10
N SER A 94 -2.85 3.32 4.16
CA SER A 94 -2.46 2.60 5.38
C SER A 94 -3.65 1.90 6.03
N GLN A 95 -4.82 2.55 6.10
CA GLN A 95 -6.06 1.94 6.57
C GLN A 95 -6.50 0.79 5.66
N GLY A 96 -6.40 0.94 4.34
CA GLY A 96 -6.71 -0.11 3.38
C GLY A 96 -5.85 -1.36 3.58
N ILE A 97 -4.53 -1.20 3.79
CA ILE A 97 -3.63 -2.34 4.09
C ILE A 97 -4.01 -2.99 5.43
N ILE A 98 -4.34 -2.18 6.44
CA ILE A 98 -4.77 -2.71 7.75
C ILE A 98 -6.09 -3.48 7.60
N ASN A 99 -7.06 -2.93 6.88
CA ASN A 99 -8.34 -3.55 6.59
C ASN A 99 -8.16 -4.83 5.78
N PHE A 100 -7.24 -4.87 4.81
CA PHE A 100 -6.94 -6.07 4.04
C PHE A 100 -6.53 -7.21 4.98
N ARG A 101 -5.54 -6.96 5.84
CA ARG A 101 -5.08 -7.96 6.79
C ARG A 101 -6.17 -8.39 7.77
N MET A 102 -6.95 -7.44 8.29
CA MET A 102 -8.08 -7.76 9.17
C MET A 102 -9.17 -8.56 8.46
N ALA A 103 -9.45 -8.26 7.20
CA ALA A 103 -10.46 -8.91 6.40
C ALA A 103 -10.10 -10.35 6.08
N VAL A 104 -8.84 -10.59 5.67
CA VAL A 104 -8.29 -11.94 5.54
C VAL A 104 -8.47 -12.66 6.87
N ARG A 105 -7.98 -12.13 7.98
CA ARG A 105 -8.08 -12.79 9.29
C ARG A 105 -9.50 -13.14 9.72
N ARG A 106 -10.47 -12.30 9.38
CA ARG A 106 -11.87 -12.43 9.84
C ARG A 106 -12.80 -13.11 8.84
N ASN A 107 -12.28 -13.57 7.70
CA ASN A 107 -13.10 -14.08 6.61
C ASN A 107 -14.20 -13.08 6.19
N ASN A 108 -13.83 -11.80 6.06
CA ASN A 108 -14.76 -10.74 5.68
C ASN A 108 -14.50 -10.31 4.24
N ALA A 109 -15.13 -11.00 3.30
CA ALA A 109 -14.99 -10.73 1.87
C ALA A 109 -15.35 -9.29 1.48
N MET A 110 -16.41 -8.71 2.08
CA MET A 110 -16.80 -7.32 1.82
C MET A 110 -15.68 -6.34 2.23
N LEU A 111 -15.12 -6.51 3.42
CA LEU A 111 -14.01 -5.69 3.89
C LEU A 111 -12.74 -5.92 3.05
N LEU A 112 -12.50 -7.16 2.60
CA LEU A 112 -11.35 -7.49 1.76
C LEU A 112 -11.44 -6.79 0.40
N ASN A 113 -12.60 -6.88 -0.25
CA ASN A 113 -12.84 -6.25 -1.54
C ASN A 113 -12.77 -4.73 -1.43
N SER A 114 -13.31 -4.16 -0.34
CA SER A 114 -13.18 -2.72 -0.05
C SER A 114 -11.71 -2.32 0.15
N ALA A 115 -10.94 -3.13 0.87
CA ALA A 115 -9.52 -2.88 1.11
C ALA A 115 -8.67 -2.98 -0.18
N LYS A 116 -8.94 -3.98 -1.03
CA LYS A 116 -8.34 -4.10 -2.37
C LYS A 116 -8.67 -2.86 -3.21
N PHE A 117 -9.93 -2.45 -3.22
CA PHE A 117 -10.38 -1.26 -3.95
C PHE A 117 -9.69 0.02 -3.47
N MET A 118 -9.49 0.20 -2.16
CA MET A 118 -8.84 1.38 -1.60
C MET A 118 -7.32 1.42 -1.88
N THR A 119 -6.69 0.28 -2.13
CA THR A 119 -5.23 0.17 -2.26
C THR A 119 -4.73 -0.02 -3.69
N LYS A 120 -5.62 -0.35 -4.65
CA LYS A 120 -5.26 -0.61 -6.05
C LYS A 120 -4.44 0.50 -6.68
N GLU A 121 -4.72 1.77 -6.36
CA GLU A 121 -4.00 2.93 -6.94
C GLU A 121 -2.48 2.88 -6.66
N LEU A 122 -2.06 2.25 -5.56
CA LEU A 122 -0.64 2.09 -5.24
C LEU A 122 0.13 1.33 -6.32
N PHE A 123 -0.51 0.38 -7.01
CA PHE A 123 0.12 -0.43 -8.04
C PHE A 123 0.28 0.31 -9.36
N TYR A 124 -0.54 1.33 -9.63
CA TYR A 124 -0.52 2.09 -10.88
C TYR A 124 0.18 3.43 -10.76
N ALA A 125 0.26 3.99 -9.55
CA ALA A 125 1.04 5.19 -9.31
C ALA A 125 2.54 4.95 -9.55
N ARG A 126 3.02 3.73 -9.35
CA ARG A 126 4.41 3.32 -9.54
C ARG A 126 4.47 2.17 -10.55
N THR A 127 5.67 1.87 -11.06
CA THR A 127 5.85 0.80 -12.04
C THR A 127 5.86 -0.57 -11.35
N HIS A 128 4.68 -1.18 -11.22
CA HIS A 128 4.51 -2.51 -10.64
C HIS A 128 3.74 -3.46 -11.57
N PRO A 129 4.28 -3.82 -12.75
CA PRO A 129 3.51 -4.54 -13.79
C PRO A 129 2.88 -5.84 -13.30
N LYS A 130 3.62 -6.63 -12.50
CA LYS A 130 3.11 -7.88 -11.91
C LYS A 130 1.90 -7.64 -11.01
N TYR A 131 1.96 -6.64 -10.13
CA TYR A 131 0.86 -6.34 -9.20
C TYR A 131 -0.33 -5.68 -9.89
N GLN A 132 -0.08 -4.86 -10.92
CA GLN A 132 -1.14 -4.29 -11.78
C GLN A 132 -1.93 -5.42 -12.47
N GLN A 133 -1.23 -6.38 -13.08
CA GLN A 133 -1.86 -7.55 -13.69
C GLN A 133 -2.65 -8.37 -12.67
N ILE A 134 -2.03 -8.73 -11.54
CA ILE A 134 -2.70 -9.52 -10.49
C ILE A 134 -3.98 -8.83 -10.03
N GLU A 135 -3.93 -7.52 -9.74
CA GLU A 135 -5.10 -6.77 -9.27
C GLU A 135 -6.24 -6.77 -10.30
N LEU A 136 -5.95 -6.51 -11.57
CA LEU A 136 -6.99 -6.48 -12.60
C LEU A 136 -7.55 -7.85 -12.90
N TYR A 137 -6.71 -8.88 -13.05
CA TYR A 137 -7.18 -10.23 -13.31
C TYR A 137 -8.01 -10.77 -12.15
N ASP A 138 -7.57 -10.59 -10.91
CA ASP A 138 -8.33 -10.98 -9.72
C ASP A 138 -9.70 -10.28 -9.68
N HIS A 139 -9.73 -8.96 -9.95
CA HIS A 139 -10.97 -8.20 -9.98
C HIS A 139 -11.91 -8.65 -11.12
N MET A 140 -11.39 -8.88 -12.32
CA MET A 140 -12.19 -9.31 -13.47
C MET A 140 -12.71 -10.73 -13.31
N GLN A 141 -11.88 -11.66 -12.82
CA GLN A 141 -12.30 -13.02 -12.54
C GLN A 141 -13.43 -13.01 -11.51
N TYR A 142 -13.27 -12.25 -10.42
CA TYR A 142 -14.33 -12.08 -9.43
C TYR A 142 -15.63 -11.54 -10.06
N LEU A 143 -15.56 -10.51 -10.91
CA LEU A 143 -16.76 -9.97 -11.57
C LEU A 143 -17.43 -10.95 -12.54
N LYS A 144 -16.65 -11.78 -13.24
CA LYS A 144 -17.12 -12.80 -14.19
C LYS A 144 -17.69 -14.06 -13.52
N MET A 145 -17.34 -14.31 -12.25
CA MET A 145 -17.85 -15.49 -11.53
C MET A 145 -19.38 -15.42 -11.38
N PRO A 146 -20.09 -16.55 -11.59
CA PRO A 146 -21.49 -16.67 -11.23
C PRO A 146 -21.71 -16.34 -9.75
N VAL A 147 -22.88 -15.81 -9.41
CA VAL A 147 -23.20 -15.36 -8.05
C VAL A 147 -22.98 -16.47 -7.03
N GLN A 148 -23.33 -17.71 -7.36
CA GLN A 148 -23.18 -18.88 -6.50
C GLN A 148 -21.70 -19.20 -6.22
N VAL A 149 -20.84 -19.07 -7.23
CA VAL A 149 -19.40 -19.29 -7.10
C VAL A 149 -18.77 -18.16 -6.27
N ARG A 150 -19.21 -16.92 -6.46
CA ARG A 150 -18.77 -15.80 -5.61
C ARG A 150 -19.14 -16.02 -4.15
N GLN A 151 -20.37 -16.44 -3.87
CA GLN A 151 -20.82 -16.74 -2.51
C GLN A 151 -19.95 -17.82 -1.87
N LEU A 152 -19.63 -18.89 -2.60
CA LEU A 152 -18.69 -19.91 -2.13
C LEU A 152 -17.30 -19.31 -1.87
N ASN A 153 -16.75 -18.56 -2.81
CA ASN A 153 -15.43 -17.95 -2.65
C ASN A 153 -15.37 -16.98 -1.47
N ASP A 154 -16.41 -16.16 -1.28
CA ASP A 154 -16.53 -15.22 -0.18
C ASP A 154 -16.61 -15.94 1.19
N MET A 155 -17.22 -17.14 1.24
CA MET A 155 -17.25 -17.98 2.45
C MET A 155 -15.89 -18.61 2.78
N PHE A 156 -15.01 -18.79 1.80
CA PHE A 156 -13.72 -19.47 1.98
C PHE A 156 -12.52 -18.54 1.76
N ILE A 157 -12.72 -17.23 1.83
CA ILE A 157 -11.63 -16.26 1.67
C ILE A 157 -10.65 -16.30 2.85
N SER A 158 -11.05 -16.93 3.97
CA SER A 158 -10.21 -17.30 5.10
C SER A 158 -10.84 -18.37 6.00
N ILE A 159 -10.01 -18.97 6.86
CA ILE A 159 -10.37 -20.02 7.81
C ILE A 159 -10.21 -19.43 9.22
N THR A 160 -11.30 -18.87 9.78
CA THR A 160 -11.30 -18.38 11.16
C THR A 160 -11.45 -19.57 12.12
N THR A 161 -10.43 -19.85 12.95
CA THR A 161 -10.49 -20.91 13.97
C THR A 161 -11.08 -20.47 15.31
N SER A 162 -11.19 -19.16 15.54
CA SER A 162 -11.51 -18.59 16.85
C SER A 162 -13.01 -18.40 17.13
N GLY A 163 -13.87 -18.55 16.12
CA GLY A 163 -15.32 -18.23 16.21
C GLY A 163 -15.63 -16.78 16.61
N ASN A 164 -14.61 -15.94 16.81
CA ASN A 164 -14.74 -14.60 17.36
C ASN A 164 -14.54 -13.58 16.25
N MET A 165 -15.59 -12.82 15.94
CA MET A 165 -15.60 -11.79 14.89
C MET A 165 -14.52 -10.69 15.09
N SER A 166 -13.97 -10.55 16.30
CA SER A 166 -12.95 -9.56 16.63
C SER A 166 -11.51 -10.08 16.54
N THR A 167 -11.29 -11.40 16.55
CA THR A 167 -9.96 -12.03 16.54
C THR A 167 -9.88 -13.06 15.43
N GLY A 168 -8.93 -12.90 14.52
CA GLY A 168 -8.69 -13.82 13.43
C GLY A 168 -7.20 -13.95 13.20
N GLU A 169 -6.74 -15.15 12.92
CA GLU A 169 -5.33 -15.46 12.73
C GLU A 169 -5.09 -15.84 11.26
N ASP A 170 -3.94 -15.46 10.72
CA ASP A 170 -3.59 -15.83 9.33
C ASP A 170 -3.39 -17.36 9.25
N PHE A 171 -3.60 -17.96 8.06
CA PHE A 171 -3.46 -19.41 7.86
C PHE A 171 -2.10 -19.94 8.32
N ASP A 172 -1.03 -19.20 8.04
CA ASP A 172 0.33 -19.51 8.50
C ASP A 172 0.44 -19.50 10.03
N PHE A 173 -0.25 -18.59 10.72
CA PHE A 173 -0.25 -18.54 12.18
C PHE A 173 -1.01 -19.72 12.78
N VAL A 174 -2.20 -20.04 12.25
CA VAL A 174 -2.98 -21.21 12.67
C VAL A 174 -2.18 -22.49 12.48
N LEU A 175 -1.57 -22.66 11.30
CA LEU A 175 -0.69 -23.79 11.03
C LEU A 175 0.52 -23.81 11.95
N LYS A 176 1.12 -22.66 12.25
CA LYS A 176 2.28 -22.56 13.14
C LYS A 176 1.94 -22.90 14.59
N GLU A 177 0.79 -22.45 15.11
CA GLU A 177 0.33 -22.84 16.45
C GLU A 177 -0.03 -24.33 16.48
N LYS A 178 -0.73 -24.86 15.47
CA LYS A 178 -0.97 -26.30 15.35
C LYS A 178 0.33 -27.11 15.27
N ASN A 179 1.31 -26.62 14.51
CA ASN A 179 2.62 -27.22 14.41
C ASN A 179 3.37 -27.17 15.76
N LYS A 180 3.24 -26.06 16.51
CA LYS A 180 3.81 -25.92 17.86
C LYS A 180 3.15 -26.86 18.87
N GLU A 181 1.83 -27.05 18.80
CA GLU A 181 1.10 -28.07 19.57
C GLU A 181 1.63 -29.47 19.26
N LEU A 182 1.71 -29.83 17.97
CA LEU A 182 2.21 -31.14 17.53
C LEU A 182 3.66 -31.39 17.97
N LYS A 183 4.53 -30.37 17.88
CA LYS A 183 5.93 -30.45 18.30
C LYS A 183 6.11 -30.72 19.79
N GLN A 184 5.14 -30.40 20.65
CA GLN A 184 5.22 -30.75 22.08
C GLN A 184 5.19 -32.25 22.32
N TRP A 185 4.61 -33.00 21.37
CA TRP A 185 4.47 -34.45 21.44
C TRP A 185 5.60 -35.20 20.72
N ILE A 186 6.44 -34.49 19.99
CA ILE A 186 7.61 -35.06 19.32
C ILE A 186 8.73 -35.19 20.35
N THR A 187 9.25 -36.42 20.52
CA THR A 187 10.43 -36.67 21.36
C THR A 187 11.67 -35.99 20.78
N SER A 188 12.63 -35.63 21.64
CA SER A 188 13.86 -34.92 21.24
C SER A 188 14.61 -35.66 20.12
N GLY A 189 14.90 -34.98 19.02
CA GLY A 189 15.59 -35.53 17.86
C GLY A 189 15.05 -34.94 16.54
N ILE A 190 15.57 -35.42 15.40
CA ILE A 190 14.99 -35.13 14.09
C ILE A 190 13.83 -36.12 13.87
N PRO A 191 12.56 -35.68 13.92
CA PRO A 191 11.42 -36.57 13.71
C PRO A 191 11.41 -37.11 12.27
N THR A 192 11.12 -38.40 12.12
CA THR A 192 10.84 -39.01 10.81
C THR A 192 9.41 -38.69 10.36
N ASP A 193 9.14 -38.81 9.06
CA ASP A 193 7.80 -38.59 8.49
C ASP A 193 6.73 -39.51 9.13
N SER A 194 7.11 -40.74 9.48
CA SER A 194 6.22 -41.68 10.17
C SER A 194 5.79 -41.16 11.55
N ILE A 195 6.72 -40.60 12.32
CA ILE A 195 6.44 -40.01 13.64
C ILE A 195 5.51 -38.80 13.49
N TRP A 196 5.77 -37.94 12.51
CA TRP A 196 4.89 -36.81 12.18
C TRP A 196 3.46 -37.26 11.86
N GLN A 197 3.31 -38.24 10.96
CA GLN A 197 1.99 -38.77 10.59
C GLN A 197 1.26 -39.39 11.78
N GLN A 198 1.98 -40.16 12.61
CA GLN A 198 1.39 -40.79 13.79
C GLN A 198 0.87 -39.75 14.77
N ILE A 199 1.69 -38.75 15.11
CA ILE A 199 1.31 -37.67 16.04
C ILE A 199 0.14 -36.86 15.49
N CYS A 200 0.16 -36.48 14.20
CA CYS A 200 -0.95 -35.78 13.56
C CYS A 200 -2.27 -36.55 13.68
N ARG A 201 -2.26 -37.88 13.52
CA ARG A 201 -3.47 -38.73 13.63
C ARG A 201 -4.00 -38.80 15.06
N ILE A 202 -3.11 -38.90 16.05
CA ILE A 202 -3.50 -39.11 17.45
C ILE A 202 -3.57 -37.82 18.29
N ASN A 203 -3.22 -36.66 17.73
CA ASN A 203 -3.12 -35.38 18.45
C ASN A 203 -4.37 -35.05 19.28
N HIS A 204 -5.56 -35.30 18.74
CA HIS A 204 -6.82 -35.06 19.43
C HIS A 204 -6.98 -35.90 20.71
N ILE A 205 -6.47 -37.14 20.71
CA ILE A 205 -6.47 -38.02 21.89
C ILE A 205 -5.47 -37.51 22.91
N LEU A 206 -4.26 -37.13 22.48
CA LEU A 206 -3.20 -36.62 23.35
C LEU A 206 -3.62 -35.33 24.05
N GLU A 207 -4.24 -34.38 23.33
CA GLU A 207 -4.78 -33.16 23.92
C GLU A 207 -5.92 -33.43 24.91
N LYS A 208 -6.79 -34.42 24.64
CA LYS A 208 -7.84 -34.83 25.57
C LYS A 208 -7.24 -35.40 26.87
N ILE A 209 -6.20 -36.25 26.77
CA ILE A 209 -5.50 -36.80 27.93
C ILE A 209 -4.87 -35.66 28.73
N LYS A 210 -4.12 -34.76 28.08
CA LYS A 210 -3.48 -33.59 28.70
C LYS A 210 -4.48 -32.71 29.47
N GLN A 211 -5.62 -32.39 28.87
CA GLN A 211 -6.66 -31.61 29.52
C GLN A 211 -7.26 -32.32 30.74
N THR A 212 -7.52 -33.63 30.65
CA THR A 212 -8.00 -34.43 31.79
C THR A 212 -6.97 -34.45 32.93
N THR A 213 -5.69 -34.67 32.60
CA THR A 213 -4.59 -34.65 33.56
C THR A 213 -4.46 -33.27 34.24
N PHE A 214 -4.48 -32.18 33.47
CA PHE A 214 -4.42 -30.83 34.02
C PHE A 214 -5.59 -30.51 34.95
N LYS A 215 -6.81 -30.96 34.61
CA LYS A 215 -7.98 -30.85 35.50
C LYS A 215 -7.80 -31.64 36.79
N LEU A 216 -7.29 -32.87 36.71
CA LEU A 216 -7.02 -33.71 37.89
C LEU A 216 -6.01 -33.07 38.85
N PHE A 217 -4.97 -32.41 38.32
CA PHE A 217 -3.93 -31.77 39.12
C PHE A 217 -4.19 -30.28 39.43
N GLY A 218 -5.36 -29.75 39.08
CA GLY A 218 -5.69 -28.33 39.31
C GLY A 218 -4.80 -27.33 38.55
N ILE A 219 -4.14 -27.78 37.47
CA ILE A 219 -3.26 -26.94 36.66
C ILE A 219 -4.14 -26.16 35.67
N HIS A 220 -4.35 -24.89 35.93
CA HIS A 220 -4.95 -24.00 34.94
C HIS A 220 -3.93 -23.76 33.82
N SER A 221 -4.19 -24.30 32.62
CA SER A 221 -3.42 -23.93 31.45
C SER A 221 -3.60 -22.44 31.22
N SER A 222 -2.61 -21.63 31.56
CA SER A 222 -2.57 -20.23 31.13
C SER A 222 -2.45 -20.28 29.61
N GLN A 223 -3.58 -20.12 28.90
CA GLN A 223 -3.49 -19.69 27.51
C GLN A 223 -2.74 -18.36 27.58
N THR A 224 -1.48 -18.37 27.16
CA THR A 224 -0.74 -17.15 26.90
C THR A 224 -1.50 -16.46 25.78
N SER A 225 -2.44 -15.60 26.16
CA SER A 225 -3.03 -14.65 25.25
C SER A 225 -1.87 -13.94 24.54
N PRO A 226 -1.97 -13.74 23.21
CA PRO A 226 -0.89 -13.11 22.47
C PRO A 226 -0.57 -11.78 23.14
N LYS A 227 0.66 -11.65 23.66
CA LYS A 227 1.11 -10.44 24.36
C LYS A 227 0.74 -9.25 23.48
N LYS A 228 -0.15 -8.39 23.98
CA LYS A 228 -0.54 -7.16 23.30
C LYS A 228 0.75 -6.39 23.03
N LEU A 229 1.04 -6.17 21.75
CA LEU A 229 2.27 -5.51 21.35
C LEU A 229 2.18 -4.05 21.79
N ASP A 230 3.02 -3.65 22.75
CA ASP A 230 3.09 -2.26 23.17
C ASP A 230 3.92 -1.46 22.15
N LEU A 231 3.29 -0.46 21.55
CA LEU A 231 3.86 0.42 20.54
C LEU A 231 3.74 1.89 20.95
N GLU A 232 3.23 2.21 22.14
CA GLU A 232 2.88 3.59 22.48
C GLU A 232 4.09 4.52 22.50
N ASP A 233 5.25 4.06 23.00
CA ASP A 233 6.48 4.85 22.99
C ASP A 233 6.92 5.18 21.56
N ALA A 234 6.90 4.18 20.67
CA ALA A 234 7.25 4.36 19.25
C ALA A 234 6.26 5.29 18.53
N ILE A 235 4.96 5.16 18.82
CA ILE A 235 3.91 6.05 18.30
C ILE A 235 4.16 7.48 18.79
N ASN A 236 4.46 7.68 20.07
CA ASN A 236 4.69 8.99 20.64
C ASN A 236 6.00 9.63 20.15
N ALA A 237 7.04 8.83 19.93
CA ALA A 237 8.29 9.28 19.31
C ALA A 237 8.04 9.82 17.90
N PHE A 238 7.36 9.07 17.02
CA PHE A 238 7.07 9.55 15.68
C PHE A 238 6.12 10.78 15.69
N ARG A 239 5.17 10.83 16.62
CA ARG A 239 4.35 12.05 16.85
C ARG A 239 5.17 13.25 17.30
N ALA A 240 6.30 13.06 17.97
CA ALA A 240 7.22 14.14 18.31
C ALA A 240 7.96 14.63 17.06
N VAL A 241 8.38 13.72 16.18
CA VAL A 241 9.02 14.04 14.89
C VAL A 241 8.11 14.91 14.02
N LEU A 242 6.85 14.50 13.83
CA LEU A 242 5.87 15.27 13.06
C LEU A 242 5.65 16.69 13.61
N ARG A 243 5.69 16.85 14.94
CA ARG A 243 5.57 18.15 15.62
C ARG A 243 6.82 19.01 15.43
N LYS A 244 8.00 18.43 15.65
CA LYS A 244 9.28 19.13 15.50
C LYS A 244 9.47 19.62 14.07
N ALA A 245 9.05 18.82 13.10
CA ALA A 245 9.06 19.18 11.68
C ALA A 245 7.98 20.21 11.30
N LYS A 246 7.01 20.54 12.19
CA LYS A 246 5.86 21.39 11.87
C LYS A 246 5.18 20.96 10.57
N TYR A 247 5.02 19.65 10.39
CA TYR A 247 4.75 19.06 9.08
C TYR A 247 3.37 19.42 8.50
N PHE A 248 2.43 19.84 9.36
CA PHE A 248 1.08 20.25 8.99
C PHE A 248 0.80 21.74 9.23
N ASP A 249 1.83 22.55 9.52
CA ASP A 249 1.63 23.99 9.72
C ASP A 249 1.26 24.66 8.39
N GLU A 250 0.21 25.49 8.41
CA GLU A 250 -0.31 26.23 7.25
C GLU A 250 0.70 27.27 6.71
N SER A 251 1.66 27.70 7.53
CA SER A 251 2.69 28.67 7.14
C SER A 251 3.76 28.10 6.20
N LYS A 252 3.81 26.78 6.01
CA LYS A 252 4.69 26.13 5.03
C LYS A 252 4.00 26.05 3.67
N ALA A 253 4.33 26.99 2.79
CA ALA A 253 3.83 27.02 1.42
C ALA A 253 4.35 25.86 0.55
N SER A 254 5.47 25.24 0.91
CA SER A 254 6.13 24.21 0.11
C SER A 254 5.73 22.78 0.50
N HIS A 255 5.44 21.96 -0.51
CA HIS A 255 5.22 20.53 -0.36
C HIS A 255 6.57 19.83 -0.15
N LEU A 256 6.94 19.56 1.10
CA LEU A 256 8.24 19.00 1.48
C LEU A 256 8.10 17.64 2.15
N SER A 257 9.13 16.80 2.03
CA SER A 257 9.28 15.56 2.80
C SER A 257 9.60 15.86 4.27
N LEU A 258 9.52 14.86 5.15
CA LEU A 258 9.96 15.01 6.55
C LEU A 258 11.46 15.31 6.69
N LYS A 259 12.25 15.09 5.63
CA LYS A 259 13.67 15.46 5.56
C LYS A 259 13.91 16.83 4.91
N GLY A 260 12.85 17.52 4.48
CA GLY A 260 12.94 18.84 3.84
C GLY A 260 13.21 18.82 2.34
N GLN A 261 13.14 17.66 1.68
CA GLN A 261 13.26 17.57 0.22
C GLN A 261 11.97 18.03 -0.47
N GLU A 262 12.08 18.71 -1.60
CA GLU A 262 10.92 19.14 -2.38
C GLU A 262 10.20 17.96 -3.01
N LEU A 263 8.91 17.84 -2.68
CA LEU A 263 8.02 16.84 -3.22
C LEU A 263 7.36 17.34 -4.49
N ASP A 264 7.03 16.38 -5.34
CA ASP A 264 6.39 16.63 -6.60
C ASP A 264 4.94 17.13 -6.42
N SER A 265 4.53 18.13 -7.22
CA SER A 265 3.19 18.70 -7.15
C SER A 265 2.08 17.70 -7.47
N ASP A 266 2.37 16.66 -8.23
CA ASP A 266 1.40 15.63 -8.62
C ASP A 266 0.99 14.74 -7.45
N LEU A 267 1.80 14.67 -6.39
CA LEU A 267 1.45 13.89 -5.20
C LEU A 267 0.15 14.40 -4.55
N VAL A 268 -0.15 15.69 -4.69
CA VAL A 268 -1.41 16.28 -4.17
C VAL A 268 -2.65 15.66 -4.80
N ASN A 269 -2.53 15.19 -6.05
CA ASN A 269 -3.57 14.53 -6.82
C ASN A 269 -3.19 13.08 -7.15
N PHE A 270 -2.44 12.44 -6.25
CA PHE A 270 -1.89 11.09 -6.42
C PHE A 270 -2.95 10.07 -6.80
N ILE A 271 -4.10 10.08 -6.11
CA ILE A 271 -5.21 9.15 -6.35
C ILE A 271 -5.78 9.31 -7.76
N GLU A 272 -6.02 10.55 -8.18
CA GLU A 272 -6.61 10.86 -9.48
C GLU A 272 -5.70 10.39 -10.60
N LYS A 273 -4.40 10.72 -10.53
CA LYS A 273 -3.40 10.29 -11.51
C LYS A 273 -3.23 8.78 -11.56
N ALA A 274 -3.17 8.13 -10.40
CA ALA A 274 -3.09 6.67 -10.33
C ALA A 274 -4.34 5.99 -10.90
N THR A 275 -5.52 6.59 -10.71
CA THR A 275 -6.79 6.09 -11.26
C THR A 275 -6.81 6.21 -12.78
N LEU A 276 -6.36 7.35 -13.33
CA LEU A 276 -6.23 7.54 -14.79
C LEU A 276 -5.28 6.50 -15.40
N LYS A 277 -4.13 6.28 -14.76
CA LYS A 277 -3.16 5.24 -15.18
C LYS A 277 -3.75 3.84 -15.14
N ARG A 278 -4.51 3.51 -14.09
CA ARG A 278 -5.22 2.22 -14.00
C ARG A 278 -6.21 2.05 -15.15
N SER A 279 -7.00 3.08 -15.44
CA SER A 279 -7.97 3.05 -16.55
C SER A 279 -7.27 2.90 -17.90
N TYR A 280 -6.15 3.60 -18.12
CA TYR A 280 -5.34 3.47 -19.32
C TYR A 280 -4.78 2.06 -19.48
N TYR A 281 -4.21 1.49 -18.41
CA TYR A 281 -3.67 0.13 -18.41
C TYR A 281 -4.75 -0.92 -18.69
N LEU A 282 -5.94 -0.78 -18.10
CA LEU A 282 -7.09 -1.65 -18.39
C LEU A 282 -7.45 -1.64 -19.89
N LYS A 283 -7.58 -0.45 -20.48
CA LYS A 283 -7.95 -0.29 -21.88
C LYS A 283 -6.90 -0.85 -22.84
N THR A 284 -5.64 -0.49 -22.63
CA THR A 284 -4.54 -0.89 -23.53
C THR A 284 -4.12 -2.35 -23.35
N SER A 285 -3.91 -2.81 -22.11
CA SER A 285 -3.30 -4.11 -21.85
C SER A 285 -4.30 -5.26 -21.80
N ILE A 286 -5.56 -4.98 -21.44
CA ILE A 286 -6.58 -6.02 -21.26
C ILE A 286 -7.65 -5.96 -22.34
N LEU A 287 -8.21 -4.78 -22.61
CA LEU A 287 -9.22 -4.61 -23.66
C LEU A 287 -8.61 -4.50 -25.06
N GLN A 288 -7.29 -4.30 -25.15
CA GLN A 288 -6.56 -4.13 -26.41
C GLN A 288 -7.14 -2.99 -27.27
N GLU A 289 -7.66 -1.94 -26.62
CA GLU A 289 -8.10 -0.73 -27.30
C GLU A 289 -6.88 -0.01 -27.88
N GLU A 290 -6.95 0.35 -29.17
CA GLU A 290 -5.99 1.25 -29.79
C GLU A 290 -6.22 2.66 -29.25
N LEU A 291 -5.36 3.05 -28.31
CA LEU A 291 -5.32 4.40 -27.76
C LEU A 291 -4.06 5.10 -28.26
N GLU A 292 -4.13 6.43 -28.39
CA GLU A 292 -2.92 7.24 -28.54
C GLU A 292 -1.93 6.87 -27.42
N ASP A 293 -0.69 6.56 -27.83
CA ASP A 293 0.37 6.24 -26.88
C ASP A 293 0.78 7.53 -26.17
N LEU A 294 0.29 7.69 -24.94
CA LEU A 294 0.56 8.84 -24.09
C LEU A 294 1.75 8.48 -23.20
N PRO A 295 2.97 9.02 -23.46
CA PRO A 295 4.18 8.62 -22.73
C PRO A 295 4.07 8.85 -21.22
N HIS A 296 3.34 9.90 -20.81
CA HIS A 296 3.10 10.21 -19.41
C HIS A 296 2.21 9.18 -18.70
N MET A 297 1.42 8.36 -19.42
CA MET A 297 0.57 7.33 -18.83
C MET A 297 1.37 6.08 -18.43
N SER A 298 2.45 5.77 -19.14
CA SER A 298 3.33 4.63 -18.85
C SER A 298 4.41 4.93 -17.79
N GLN A 299 4.76 6.19 -17.58
CA GLN A 299 5.73 6.61 -16.55
C GLN A 299 5.15 6.53 -15.12
N PRO A 300 5.96 6.34 -14.07
CA PRO A 300 5.47 6.44 -12.69
C PRO A 300 5.12 7.88 -12.31
N VAL A 301 4.22 8.06 -11.35
CA VAL A 301 4.00 9.36 -10.68
C VAL A 301 5.25 9.70 -9.88
N ALA A 302 5.91 10.81 -10.23
CA ALA A 302 7.10 11.29 -9.55
C ALA A 302 6.83 11.61 -8.07
N ILE A 303 7.81 11.35 -7.21
CA ILE A 303 7.74 11.63 -5.77
C ILE A 303 8.48 12.93 -5.43
N THR A 304 9.62 13.17 -6.07
CA THR A 304 10.42 14.40 -5.92
C THR A 304 10.51 15.13 -7.24
N LYS A 305 10.84 16.42 -7.20
CA LYS A 305 11.12 17.19 -8.43
C LYS A 305 12.30 16.61 -9.22
N GLU A 306 13.36 16.21 -8.53
CA GLU A 306 14.52 15.55 -9.14
C GLU A 306 14.13 14.26 -9.87
N GLU A 307 13.21 13.47 -9.30
CA GLU A 307 12.71 12.27 -9.97
C GLU A 307 11.92 12.62 -11.24
N ARG A 308 11.09 13.67 -11.20
CA ARG A 308 10.39 14.15 -12.39
C ARG A 308 11.38 14.58 -13.47
N GLU A 309 12.36 15.43 -13.12
CA GLU A 309 13.37 15.90 -14.05
C GLU A 309 14.11 14.72 -14.70
N SER A 310 14.44 13.70 -13.91
CA SER A 310 15.05 12.46 -14.43
C SER A 310 14.13 11.65 -15.36
N LEU A 311 12.80 11.64 -15.12
CA LEU A 311 11.83 10.95 -15.97
C LEU A 311 11.52 11.72 -17.26
N GLU A 312 11.59 13.04 -17.21
CA GLU A 312 11.38 13.94 -18.33
C GLU A 312 12.65 14.13 -19.17
N ASP A 313 13.83 13.81 -18.62
CA ASP A 313 15.10 13.84 -19.35
C ASP A 313 15.04 12.95 -20.59
N THR A 314 15.15 13.60 -21.74
CA THR A 314 15.22 12.99 -23.07
C THR A 314 16.25 11.86 -23.19
N LYS A 315 17.35 11.90 -22.42
CA LYS A 315 18.37 10.83 -22.41
C LYS A 315 17.82 9.50 -21.88
N ASN A 316 16.81 9.56 -21.02
CA ASN A 316 16.20 8.40 -20.38
C ASN A 316 14.94 7.93 -21.11
N LYS A 317 14.50 8.64 -22.15
CA LYS A 317 13.33 8.30 -22.97
C LYS A 317 13.73 7.34 -24.09
N THR A 318 12.86 6.39 -24.41
CA THR A 318 13.04 5.55 -25.59
C THR A 318 12.82 6.38 -26.85
N LYS A 319 13.38 5.93 -27.99
CA LYS A 319 13.18 6.60 -29.28
C LYS A 319 11.69 6.83 -29.58
N SER A 320 10.84 5.81 -29.36
CA SER A 320 9.38 5.92 -29.55
C SER A 320 8.73 7.00 -28.68
N MET A 321 9.15 7.14 -27.42
CA MET A 321 8.61 8.16 -26.52
C MET A 321 8.98 9.57 -26.97
N ILE A 322 10.22 9.75 -27.45
CA ILE A 322 10.69 11.03 -28.01
C ILE A 322 9.89 11.36 -29.28
N GLU A 323 9.68 10.39 -30.16
CA GLU A 323 8.90 10.58 -31.39
C GLU A 323 7.45 10.99 -31.08
N ASN A 324 6.80 10.36 -30.09
CA ASN A 324 5.43 10.70 -29.67
C ASN A 324 5.34 12.07 -28.98
N GLU A 325 6.33 12.45 -28.19
CA GLU A 325 6.38 13.76 -27.54
C GLU A 325 6.57 14.90 -28.56
N ILE A 326 7.40 14.67 -29.58
CA ILE A 326 7.53 15.59 -30.72
C ILE A 326 6.18 15.75 -31.42
N LEU A 327 5.49 14.64 -31.73
CA LEU A 327 4.17 14.69 -32.37
C LEU A 327 3.14 15.44 -31.51
N TYR A 328 3.11 15.18 -30.20
CA TYR A 328 2.23 15.89 -29.26
C TYR A 328 2.52 17.39 -29.21
N LEU A 329 3.78 17.80 -29.12
CA LEU A 329 4.16 19.22 -29.12
C LEU A 329 3.76 19.90 -30.44
N MET A 330 3.87 19.18 -31.56
CA MET A 330 3.47 19.68 -32.87
C MET A 330 1.95 19.81 -33.02
N ASP A 331 1.17 18.91 -32.41
CA ASP A 331 -0.29 19.01 -32.42
C ASP A 331 -0.82 20.18 -31.58
N ASN A 332 -0.07 20.61 -30.59
CA ASN A 332 -0.41 21.78 -29.77
C ASN A 332 0.05 23.13 -30.36
N LEU A 333 0.67 23.15 -31.55
CA LEU A 333 1.00 24.39 -32.24
C LEU A 333 -0.27 25.01 -32.85
N VAL A 334 -0.56 26.26 -32.47
CA VAL A 334 -1.75 27.00 -32.90
C VAL A 334 -1.67 27.46 -34.36
N GLU A 335 -0.46 27.72 -34.88
CA GLU A 335 -0.26 28.14 -36.26
C GLU A 335 -0.05 26.92 -37.20
N GLU A 336 -1.09 26.64 -38.00
CA GLU A 336 -1.13 25.50 -38.92
C GLU A 336 0.03 25.49 -39.93
N GLN A 337 0.48 26.66 -40.36
CA GLN A 337 1.56 26.80 -41.34
C GLN A 337 2.93 26.46 -40.74
N VAL A 338 3.13 26.78 -39.46
CA VAL A 338 4.32 26.41 -38.69
C VAL A 338 4.30 24.91 -38.40
N LYS A 339 3.14 24.36 -38.03
CA LYS A 339 2.92 22.93 -37.82
C LYS A 339 3.29 22.10 -39.06
N GLN A 340 2.82 22.47 -40.25
CA GLN A 340 3.12 21.76 -41.50
C GLN A 340 4.61 21.82 -41.87
N ASN A 341 5.27 22.96 -41.68
CA ASN A 341 6.71 23.10 -41.93
C ASN A 341 7.55 22.19 -41.02
N PHE A 342 7.23 22.12 -39.72
CA PHE A 342 7.91 21.21 -38.80
C PHE A 342 7.63 19.74 -39.15
N LEU A 343 6.41 19.37 -39.55
CA LEU A 343 6.06 18.01 -39.98
C LEU A 343 6.88 17.58 -41.21
N GLU A 344 7.06 18.45 -42.19
CA GLU A 344 7.90 18.15 -43.35
C GLU A 344 9.37 17.97 -42.97
N GLN A 345 9.92 18.84 -42.13
CA GLN A 345 11.32 18.74 -41.69
C GLN A 345 11.56 17.46 -40.89
N TYR A 346 10.66 17.14 -39.96
CA TYR A 346 10.73 15.91 -39.17
C TYR A 346 10.65 14.66 -40.07
N ARG A 347 9.69 14.61 -41.00
CA ARG A 347 9.57 13.51 -41.98
C ARG A 347 10.81 13.36 -42.86
N LYS A 348 11.43 14.46 -43.27
CA LYS A 348 12.70 14.44 -44.05
C LYS A 348 13.86 13.88 -43.24
N GLN A 349 14.00 14.27 -41.96
CA GLN A 349 15.08 13.77 -41.10
C GLN A 349 14.92 12.28 -40.73
N VAL A 350 13.70 11.82 -40.47
CA VAL A 350 13.42 10.40 -40.18
C VAL A 350 13.67 9.52 -41.40
N LYS A 351 13.24 9.94 -42.61
CA LYS A 351 13.53 9.24 -43.87
C LYS A 351 15.02 9.25 -44.24
N GLY A 352 15.73 10.34 -43.93
CA GLY A 352 17.17 10.45 -44.15
C GLY A 352 18.00 9.46 -43.33
N LYS A 353 17.64 9.23 -42.05
CA LYS A 353 18.33 8.28 -41.18
C LYS A 353 18.08 6.82 -41.52
N ARG A 354 16.87 6.44 -41.95
CA ARG A 354 16.57 5.05 -42.38
C ARG A 354 17.34 4.62 -43.63
N LYS A 355 17.79 5.54 -44.48
CA LYS A 355 18.67 5.24 -45.62
C LYS A 355 20.14 5.02 -45.22
N ALA A 356 20.57 5.54 -44.08
CA ALA A 356 21.96 5.45 -43.62
C ALA A 356 22.26 4.18 -42.80
N GLU A 357 21.23 3.49 -42.28
CA GLU A 357 21.38 2.20 -41.56
C GLU A 357 21.40 0.97 -42.51
N TYR A 358 21.26 1.19 -43.83
CA TYR A 358 21.27 0.15 -44.87
C TYR A 358 22.44 0.30 -45.88
N ILE A 359 23.47 1.07 -45.52
CA ILE A 359 24.77 1.15 -46.21
C ILE A 359 25.82 0.76 -45.17
#